data_AF-A0A3D8Y7T2-F1
#
_entry.id   AF-A0A3D8Y7T2-F1
#
_cell.length_a   1.000
_cell.length_b   1.000
_cell.length_c   1.000
_cell.angle_alpha   90.00
_cell.angle_beta   90.00
_cell.angle_gamma   90.00
#
_symmetry.space_group_name_H-M   'P 1'
#
loop_
_entity.id
_entity.type
_entity.pdbx_description
1 polymer ?
#
loop_
_entity_poly.entity_id
_entity_poly.type
_entity_poly.pdbx_seq_one_letter_code
_entity_poly.pdbx_strand_id
1 'polypeptide(L)'
;MSSQAALYQILFQNDILFQLETIQPVGVAERAVPVAEKTPVTQPAPAVKNTPTVQAPSAPALQELPALKHQILILTEQPGHQELAQAESVFLDNILKAVKYSIDQADLINISFLPPTDASKVISERKTARLITFGVPTARLNLDLLLTPYTPKQINGVWCLLADPLGMIEADRELKKKLWQALQAMF
;
A
#
# COMPACT_ATOMS: atom_id res chain seq x y z
N MET A 1 9.65 -37.68 30.56
CA MET A 1 10.44 -37.83 29.33
C MET A 1 9.62 -38.65 28.33
N SER A 2 9.36 -38.28 27.08
CA SER A 2 9.55 -36.98 26.38
C SER A 2 8.60 -36.88 25.16
N SER A 3 7.28 -36.85 25.38
CA SER A 3 6.26 -36.85 24.32
C SER A 3 6.10 -35.48 23.63
N GLN A 4 7.14 -35.01 22.93
CA GLN A 4 7.11 -33.71 22.23
C GLN A 4 7.81 -33.70 20.85
N ALA A 5 8.57 -34.74 20.49
CA ALA A 5 9.27 -34.81 19.20
C ALA A 5 8.39 -35.26 18.00
N ALA A 6 7.27 -35.93 18.25
CA ALA A 6 6.50 -36.63 17.19
C ALA A 6 5.60 -35.72 16.34
N LEU A 7 5.24 -34.53 16.81
CA LEU A 7 4.25 -33.67 16.12
C LEU A 7 4.84 -32.91 14.92
N TYR A 8 6.15 -32.67 14.88
CA TYR A 8 6.79 -31.89 13.81
C TYR A 8 6.86 -32.60 12.44
N GLN A 9 6.70 -33.93 12.37
CA GLN A 9 6.76 -34.67 11.10
C GLN A 9 5.48 -34.62 10.25
N ILE A 10 4.35 -34.12 10.80
CA ILE A 10 3.04 -34.23 10.13
C ILE A 10 2.79 -33.09 9.14
N LEU A 11 3.46 -31.93 9.29
CA LEU A 11 3.06 -30.68 8.63
C LEU A 11 3.68 -30.40 7.24
N PHE A 12 4.63 -31.21 6.76
CA PHE A 12 5.44 -30.88 5.56
C PHE A 12 5.49 -32.00 4.49
N GLN A 13 4.62 -33.00 4.55
CA GLN A 13 4.79 -34.22 3.73
C GLN A 13 4.27 -34.12 2.28
N ASN A 14 3.61 -33.03 1.87
CA ASN A 14 2.99 -32.90 0.53
C ASN A 14 3.05 -31.49 -0.10
N ASP A 15 4.14 -30.73 0.11
CA ASP A 15 4.32 -29.42 -0.54
C ASP A 15 5.53 -29.42 -1.50
N ILE A 16 5.26 -29.69 -2.79
CA ILE A 16 6.26 -29.59 -3.87
C ILE A 16 6.25 -28.15 -4.40
N LEU A 17 6.96 -27.26 -3.71
CA LEU A 17 6.84 -25.81 -3.93
C LEU A 17 7.38 -25.31 -5.28
N PHE A 18 8.37 -25.97 -5.89
CA PHE A 18 8.93 -25.56 -7.19
C PHE A 18 9.42 -26.75 -8.02
N GLN A 19 9.07 -26.74 -9.32
CA GLN A 19 9.60 -27.65 -10.33
C GLN A 19 10.36 -26.83 -11.39
N LEU A 20 11.68 -26.66 -11.21
CA LEU A 20 12.52 -25.99 -12.21
C LEU A 20 12.84 -26.96 -13.35
N GLU A 21 12.36 -26.66 -14.55
CA GLU A 21 12.70 -27.39 -15.78
C GLU A 21 14.15 -27.08 -16.22
N THR A 22 15.10 -27.76 -15.58
CA THR A 22 16.53 -27.67 -15.91
C THR A 22 16.83 -28.44 -17.20
N ILE A 23 16.65 -27.79 -18.34
CA ILE A 23 17.08 -28.32 -19.65
C ILE A 23 18.62 -28.29 -19.69
N GLN A 24 19.24 -29.48 -19.76
CA GLN A 24 20.68 -29.65 -19.62
C GLN A 24 21.47 -29.16 -20.85
N PRO A 25 22.73 -28.72 -20.68
CA PRO A 25 23.64 -28.48 -21.79
C PRO A 25 24.09 -29.82 -22.41
N VAL A 26 24.10 -29.92 -23.74
CA VAL A 26 24.84 -30.96 -24.46
C VAL A 26 25.66 -30.31 -25.57
N GLY A 27 26.95 -30.64 -25.61
CA GLY A 27 27.88 -30.14 -26.61
C GLY A 27 28.76 -31.28 -27.13
N VAL A 28 28.63 -31.59 -28.42
CA VAL A 28 29.54 -32.46 -29.19
C VAL A 28 29.74 -31.77 -30.55
N ALA A 29 30.94 -31.88 -31.11
CA ALA A 29 31.41 -30.98 -32.18
C ALA A 29 31.65 -31.67 -33.54
N GLU A 30 31.97 -30.82 -34.52
CA GLU A 30 32.75 -31.12 -35.73
C GLU A 30 32.05 -31.88 -36.89
N ARG A 31 31.73 -31.17 -37.99
CA ARG A 31 32.56 -31.15 -39.23
C ARG A 31 32.06 -30.17 -40.30
N ALA A 32 32.97 -29.27 -40.71
CA ALA A 32 33.38 -28.89 -42.08
C ALA A 32 32.46 -29.20 -43.30
N VAL A 33 32.37 -28.44 -44.42
CA VAL A 33 32.97 -27.19 -45.00
C VAL A 33 32.54 -27.17 -46.52
N PRO A 34 32.89 -26.25 -47.46
CA PRO A 34 33.03 -24.77 -47.54
C PRO A 34 32.08 -24.08 -48.60
N VAL A 35 32.40 -22.82 -48.99
CA VAL A 35 32.36 -22.20 -50.36
C VAL A 35 31.43 -20.98 -50.60
N ALA A 36 32.06 -19.90 -51.11
CA ALA A 36 31.59 -18.71 -51.85
C ALA A 36 30.39 -17.88 -51.32
N GLU A 37 30.49 -16.59 -50.97
CA GLU A 37 31.12 -15.42 -51.63
C GLU A 37 30.28 -14.78 -52.76
N LYS A 38 29.64 -13.64 -52.46
CA LYS A 38 29.39 -12.51 -53.39
C LYS A 38 29.31 -11.16 -52.66
N THR A 39 30.27 -10.28 -52.94
CA THR A 39 30.29 -8.81 -52.70
C THR A 39 30.99 -8.16 -53.90
N PRO A 40 31.05 -6.80 -54.05
CA PRO A 40 30.27 -5.72 -53.39
C PRO A 40 28.93 -5.48 -54.14
N VAL A 41 28.33 -4.32 -54.48
CA VAL A 41 28.59 -2.84 -54.54
C VAL A 41 27.19 -2.13 -54.63
N THR A 42 26.92 -0.81 -54.44
CA THR A 42 27.71 0.43 -54.19
C THR A 42 26.85 1.50 -53.48
N GLN A 43 27.47 2.36 -52.66
CA GLN A 43 27.13 3.79 -52.41
C GLN A 43 25.78 4.21 -51.74
N PRO A 44 25.66 5.48 -51.22
CA PRO A 44 24.80 5.76 -50.05
C PRO A 44 23.85 6.98 -50.16
N ALA A 45 22.89 7.06 -49.22
CA ALA A 45 22.24 8.31 -48.78
C ALA A 45 21.74 8.19 -47.33
N PRO A 46 21.75 9.26 -46.49
CA PRO A 46 21.38 9.18 -45.07
C PRO A 46 19.93 9.60 -44.77
N ALA A 47 19.23 8.84 -43.91
CA ALA A 47 17.93 9.25 -43.36
C ALA A 47 17.73 8.76 -41.90
N VAL A 48 18.22 9.57 -40.96
CA VAL A 48 17.55 10.03 -39.73
C VAL A 48 16.54 9.10 -39.03
N LYS A 49 16.89 8.69 -37.80
CA LYS A 49 16.03 8.28 -36.67
C LYS A 49 14.99 7.16 -36.89
N ASN A 50 15.18 6.06 -36.14
CA ASN A 50 14.30 5.77 -34.99
C ASN A 50 14.92 4.65 -34.13
N THR A 51 15.64 5.02 -33.06
CA THR A 51 15.93 4.10 -31.96
C THR A 51 14.64 3.84 -31.18
N PRO A 52 14.18 2.58 -31.02
CA PRO A 52 13.11 2.29 -30.08
C PRO A 52 13.62 2.56 -28.68
N THR A 53 13.10 3.60 -28.02
CA THR A 53 13.34 3.80 -26.59
C THR A 53 12.70 2.64 -25.85
N VAL A 54 13.52 1.73 -25.32
CA VAL A 54 13.06 0.67 -24.41
C VAL A 54 12.47 1.36 -23.19
N GLN A 55 11.14 1.39 -23.10
CA GLN A 55 10.45 1.84 -21.91
C GLN A 55 10.77 0.85 -20.80
N ALA A 56 11.59 1.27 -19.84
CA ALA A 56 11.65 0.58 -18.56
C ALA A 56 10.23 0.57 -17.96
N PRO A 57 9.77 -0.55 -17.39
CA PRO A 57 8.44 -0.60 -16.79
C PRO A 57 8.39 0.40 -15.63
N SER A 58 7.65 1.49 -15.82
CA SER A 58 7.45 2.50 -14.80
C SER A 58 6.92 1.83 -13.53
N ALA A 59 7.65 1.96 -12.42
CA ALA A 59 7.12 1.60 -11.12
C ALA A 59 5.79 2.34 -10.90
N PRO A 60 4.78 1.73 -10.23
CA PRO A 60 3.51 2.39 -9.99
C PRO A 60 3.74 3.73 -9.31
N ALA A 61 3.46 4.83 -10.02
CA ALA A 61 3.63 6.16 -9.48
C ALA A 61 2.66 6.32 -8.31
N LEU A 62 3.21 6.41 -7.09
CA LEU A 62 2.41 6.65 -5.89
C LEU A 62 1.63 7.94 -6.10
N GLN A 63 0.31 7.88 -6.03
CA GLN A 63 -0.49 9.09 -6.15
C GLN A 63 -0.37 9.90 -4.87
N GLU A 64 -0.36 11.23 -5.02
CA GLU A 64 -0.51 12.13 -3.88
C GLU A 64 -1.97 12.10 -3.41
N LEU A 65 -2.16 12.22 -2.09
CA LEU A 65 -3.48 12.48 -1.54
C LEU A 65 -4.07 13.76 -2.19
N PRO A 66 -5.38 13.78 -2.52
CA PRO A 66 -6.03 14.95 -3.10
C PRO A 66 -5.91 16.17 -2.16
N ALA A 67 -6.06 17.36 -2.73
CA ALA A 67 -5.76 18.63 -2.08
C ALA A 67 -6.55 18.83 -0.77
N LEU A 68 -5.86 18.58 0.35
CA LEU A 68 -6.38 18.75 1.71
C LEU A 68 -6.69 20.23 1.98
N LYS A 69 -7.79 20.46 2.69
CA LYS A 69 -8.26 21.78 3.13
C LYS A 69 -8.22 21.91 4.65
N HIS A 70 -8.13 20.78 5.37
CA HIS A 70 -8.41 20.70 6.79
C HIS A 70 -7.23 20.14 7.60
N GLN A 71 -7.15 20.60 8.86
CA GLN A 71 -6.12 20.15 9.81
C GLN A 71 -6.40 18.76 10.41
N ILE A 72 -7.46 18.08 9.96
CA ILE A 72 -7.79 16.70 10.28
C ILE A 72 -7.98 15.94 8.96
N LEU A 73 -7.20 14.90 8.75
CA LEU A 73 -7.34 13.95 7.66
C LEU A 73 -7.81 12.60 8.21
N ILE A 74 -8.86 12.06 7.62
CA ILE A 74 -9.46 10.78 7.98
C ILE A 74 -9.38 9.85 6.78
N LEU A 75 -8.64 8.76 6.90
CA LEU A 75 -8.48 7.74 5.88
C LEU A 75 -9.25 6.48 6.27
N THR A 76 -10.05 5.96 5.34
CA THR A 76 -10.82 4.72 5.53
C THR A 76 -10.49 3.70 4.44
N GLU A 77 -10.61 2.40 4.75
CA GLU A 77 -10.68 1.34 3.74
C GLU A 77 -12.11 0.78 3.73
N GLN A 78 -12.86 1.05 2.66
CA GLN A 78 -14.15 0.42 2.38
C GLN A 78 -14.21 -0.11 0.94
N PRO A 79 -14.01 -1.41 0.69
CA PRO A 79 -14.23 -1.98 -0.63
C PRO A 79 -15.73 -1.96 -0.99
N GLY A 80 -16.04 -1.51 -2.20
CA GLY A 80 -17.40 -1.54 -2.78
C GLY A 80 -18.20 -0.23 -2.71
N HIS A 81 -17.84 0.73 -1.86
CA HIS A 81 -18.50 2.04 -1.78
C HIS A 81 -17.45 3.16 -1.90
N GLN A 82 -17.54 4.01 -2.94
CA GLN A 82 -16.59 5.11 -3.14
C GLN A 82 -16.65 6.15 -2.01
N GLU A 83 -17.87 6.41 -1.52
CA GLU A 83 -18.15 7.24 -0.35
C GLU A 83 -18.45 6.34 0.87
N LEU A 84 -18.33 6.89 2.07
CA LEU A 84 -18.53 6.15 3.31
C LEU A 84 -20.02 5.76 3.49
N ALA A 85 -20.29 4.58 4.06
CA ALA A 85 -21.67 4.15 4.30
C ALA A 85 -22.42 5.13 5.24
N GLN A 86 -23.76 5.26 5.10
CA GLN A 86 -24.53 6.24 5.87
C GLN A 86 -24.44 6.01 7.39
N ALA A 87 -24.47 4.75 7.84
CA ALA A 87 -24.32 4.40 9.25
C ALA A 87 -22.95 4.84 9.80
N GLU A 88 -21.87 4.47 9.10
CA GLU A 88 -20.49 4.82 9.49
C GLU A 88 -20.23 6.33 9.39
N SER A 89 -20.90 7.04 8.47
CA SER A 89 -20.88 8.50 8.36
C SER A 89 -21.52 9.17 9.59
N VAL A 90 -22.68 8.68 10.02
CA VAL A 90 -23.34 9.13 11.26
C VAL A 90 -22.50 8.75 12.50
N PHE A 91 -21.88 7.58 12.51
CA PHE A 91 -21.00 7.16 13.60
C PHE A 91 -19.75 8.05 13.69
N LEU A 92 -19.11 8.37 12.56
CA LEU A 92 -17.96 9.25 12.48
C LEU A 92 -18.29 10.70 12.87
N ASP A 93 -19.44 11.22 12.44
CA ASP A 93 -19.96 12.53 12.86
C ASP A 93 -20.19 12.59 14.39
N ASN A 94 -20.74 11.53 14.99
CA ASN A 94 -20.88 11.44 16.46
C ASN A 94 -19.52 11.39 17.18
N ILE A 95 -18.53 10.68 16.63
CA ILE A 95 -17.16 10.66 17.16
C ILE A 95 -16.53 12.06 17.12
N LEU A 96 -16.63 12.75 15.97
CA LEU A 96 -16.07 14.09 15.79
C LEU A 96 -16.76 15.12 16.72
N LYS A 97 -18.10 15.06 16.83
CA LYS A 97 -18.86 15.91 17.77
C LYS A 97 -18.42 15.72 19.21
N ALA A 98 -18.10 14.48 19.62
CA ALA A 98 -17.60 14.21 20.96
C ALA A 98 -16.22 14.87 21.23
N VAL A 99 -15.33 14.96 20.23
CA VAL A 99 -14.08 15.75 20.30
C VAL A 99 -14.24 17.24 19.95
N LYS A 100 -15.48 17.73 19.75
CA LYS A 100 -15.83 19.12 19.37
C LYS A 100 -15.42 19.56 17.96
N TYR A 101 -15.35 18.62 17.01
CA TYR A 101 -15.17 18.92 15.57
C TYR A 101 -16.40 18.47 14.77
N SER A 102 -16.51 18.96 13.54
CA SER A 102 -17.54 18.54 12.58
C SER A 102 -16.90 17.76 11.43
N ILE A 103 -17.66 16.89 10.77
CA ILE A 103 -17.17 16.18 9.56
C ILE A 103 -16.81 17.15 8.41
N ASP A 104 -17.48 18.30 8.34
CA ASP A 104 -17.16 19.42 7.44
C ASP A 104 -15.76 20.03 7.67
N GLN A 105 -15.17 19.82 8.85
CA GLN A 105 -13.83 20.30 9.22
C GLN A 105 -12.75 19.20 9.15
N ALA A 106 -13.05 18.09 8.47
CA ALA A 106 -12.13 16.98 8.28
C ALA A 106 -12.16 16.50 6.82
N ASP A 107 -10.99 16.30 6.22
CA ASP A 107 -10.91 15.69 4.89
C ASP A 107 -11.06 14.17 5.04
N LEU A 108 -12.18 13.63 4.55
CA LEU A 108 -12.48 12.19 4.56
C LEU A 108 -12.14 11.57 3.20
N ILE A 109 -11.31 10.52 3.18
CA ILE A 109 -10.86 9.86 1.95
C ILE A 109 -10.93 8.33 2.13
N ASN A 110 -11.72 7.66 1.28
CA ASN A 110 -11.65 6.20 1.14
C ASN A 110 -10.51 5.84 0.19
N ILE A 111 -9.53 5.07 0.68
CA ILE A 111 -8.37 4.65 -0.10
C ILE A 111 -8.61 3.40 -0.96
N SER A 112 -9.71 2.65 -0.76
CA SER A 112 -9.97 1.40 -1.49
C SER A 112 -10.11 1.56 -3.01
N PHE A 113 -10.43 2.77 -3.47
CA PHE A 113 -10.58 3.13 -4.88
C PHE A 113 -9.39 3.93 -5.43
N LEU A 114 -8.38 4.21 -4.58
CA LEU A 114 -7.15 4.89 -4.97
C LEU A 114 -6.04 3.86 -5.22
N PRO A 115 -5.11 4.12 -6.16
CA PRO A 115 -3.87 3.36 -6.24
C PRO A 115 -3.02 3.57 -4.96
N PRO A 116 -1.97 2.77 -4.73
CA PRO A 116 -1.06 2.98 -3.60
C PRO A 116 -0.63 4.45 -3.54
N THR A 117 -0.87 5.04 -2.38
CA THR A 117 -0.86 6.49 -2.16
C THR A 117 0.22 6.82 -1.13
N ASP A 118 0.87 7.97 -1.26
CA ASP A 118 1.87 8.41 -0.29
C ASP A 118 1.27 9.41 0.73
N ALA A 119 1.11 8.97 1.97
CA ALA A 119 0.72 9.84 3.08
C ALA A 119 1.93 10.40 3.85
N SER A 120 3.13 9.84 3.64
CA SER A 120 4.38 10.30 4.25
C SER A 120 4.70 11.73 3.81
N LYS A 121 4.42 12.05 2.54
CA LYS A 121 4.52 13.39 1.96
C LYS A 121 3.60 14.38 2.69
N VAL A 122 2.31 14.05 2.87
CA VAL A 122 1.33 14.90 3.59
C VAL A 122 1.74 15.19 5.04
N ILE A 123 2.26 14.19 5.76
CA ILE A 123 2.77 14.35 7.12
C ILE A 123 4.00 15.26 7.13
N SER A 124 4.94 15.03 6.21
CA SER A 124 6.23 15.74 6.15
C SER A 124 6.07 17.19 5.67
N GLU A 125 5.16 17.44 4.72
CA GLU A 125 4.77 18.78 4.24
C GLU A 125 3.85 19.52 5.24
N ARG A 126 3.51 18.93 6.39
CA ARG A 126 2.59 19.50 7.41
C ARG A 126 1.20 19.87 6.85
N LYS A 127 0.76 19.22 5.76
CA LYS A 127 -0.54 19.50 5.09
C LYS A 127 -1.76 19.21 5.97
N THR A 128 -1.58 18.45 7.05
CA THR A 128 -2.59 18.23 8.09
C THR A 128 -1.93 18.21 9.47
N ALA A 129 -2.69 18.47 10.55
CA ALA A 129 -2.19 18.44 11.92
C ALA A 129 -2.53 17.12 12.65
N ARG A 130 -3.56 16.40 12.19
CA ARG A 130 -4.01 15.12 12.73
C ARG A 130 -4.39 14.17 11.59
N LEU A 131 -3.86 12.96 11.60
CA LEU A 131 -4.13 11.88 10.68
C LEU A 131 -4.74 10.70 11.43
N ILE A 132 -5.95 10.30 11.06
CA ILE A 132 -6.66 9.16 11.63
C ILE A 132 -6.88 8.13 10.52
N THR A 133 -6.52 6.87 10.79
CA THR A 133 -6.63 5.74 9.85
C THR A 133 -7.56 4.68 10.44
N PHE A 134 -8.65 4.38 9.74
CA PHE A 134 -9.64 3.35 10.12
C PHE A 134 -9.57 2.17 9.15
N GLY A 135 -9.06 1.04 9.63
CA GLY A 135 -8.83 -0.18 8.83
C GLY A 135 -7.63 -0.12 7.89
N VAL A 136 -7.04 1.06 7.64
CA VAL A 136 -5.94 1.27 6.70
C VAL A 136 -4.59 0.90 7.35
N PRO A 137 -3.88 -0.15 6.89
CA PRO A 137 -2.54 -0.45 7.40
C PRO A 137 -1.51 0.55 6.86
N THR A 138 -0.54 0.95 7.68
CA THR A 138 0.50 1.95 7.33
C THR A 138 1.27 1.62 6.05
N ALA A 139 1.48 0.32 5.77
CA ALA A 139 2.11 -0.18 4.55
C ALA A 139 1.36 0.21 3.24
N ARG A 140 0.03 0.41 3.27
CA ARG A 140 -0.75 0.91 2.12
C ARG A 140 -0.50 2.38 1.79
N LEU A 141 -0.03 3.13 2.79
CA LEU A 141 0.14 4.59 2.74
C LEU A 141 1.62 5.01 2.57
N ASN A 142 2.51 4.04 2.34
CA ASN A 142 3.96 4.20 2.27
C ASN A 142 4.55 4.88 3.54
N LEU A 143 3.90 4.66 4.68
CA LEU A 143 4.35 5.14 5.98
C LEU A 143 5.32 4.11 6.59
N ASP A 144 6.63 4.37 6.49
CA ASP A 144 7.69 3.62 7.19
C ASP A 144 7.70 3.93 8.70
N LEU A 145 6.55 3.74 9.32
CA LEU A 145 6.24 4.23 10.66
C LEU A 145 5.44 3.16 11.40
N LEU A 146 6.07 2.59 12.43
CA LEU A 146 5.41 1.70 13.38
C LEU A 146 4.41 2.51 14.21
N LEU A 147 3.15 2.53 13.77
CA LEU A 147 1.99 2.94 14.56
C LEU A 147 1.43 1.72 15.29
N THR A 148 1.13 1.88 16.59
CA THR A 148 0.42 0.87 17.37
C THR A 148 -1.08 1.20 17.33
N PRO A 149 -1.98 0.22 17.08
CA PRO A 149 -3.42 0.50 17.08
C PRO A 149 -3.88 1.09 18.41
N TYR A 150 -4.84 2.01 18.36
CA TYR A 150 -5.37 2.80 19.47
C TYR A 150 -4.32 3.58 20.29
N THR A 151 -3.12 3.80 19.74
CA THR A 151 -2.06 4.56 20.38
C THR A 151 -1.73 5.80 19.54
N PRO A 152 -2.14 7.02 19.96
CA PRO A 152 -1.82 8.23 19.23
C PRO A 152 -0.31 8.51 19.32
N LYS A 153 0.33 8.75 18.18
CA LYS A 153 1.78 8.96 18.08
C LYS A 153 2.06 10.19 17.24
N GLN A 154 2.77 11.17 17.81
CA GLN A 154 3.13 12.39 17.09
C GLN A 154 4.39 12.16 16.23
N ILE A 155 4.31 12.44 14.93
CA ILE A 155 5.36 12.16 13.93
C ILE A 155 5.46 13.36 13.00
N ASN A 156 6.67 13.91 12.83
CA ASN A 156 6.87 15.23 12.22
C ASN A 156 5.90 16.29 12.78
N GLY A 157 5.57 16.23 14.07
CA GLY A 157 4.62 17.14 14.73
C GLY A 157 3.14 16.95 14.36
N VAL A 158 2.80 16.05 13.42
CA VAL A 158 1.44 15.63 13.08
C VAL A 158 1.03 14.48 14.01
N TRP A 159 -0.16 14.52 14.58
CA TRP A 159 -0.66 13.38 15.36
C TRP A 159 -1.16 12.27 14.43
N CYS A 160 -0.65 11.05 14.57
CA CYS A 160 -1.07 9.90 13.80
C CYS A 160 -1.76 8.87 14.71
N LEU A 161 -2.93 8.37 14.29
CA LEU A 161 -3.67 7.31 14.97
C LEU A 161 -4.09 6.21 13.99
N LEU A 162 -3.81 4.96 14.37
CA LEU A 162 -4.29 3.74 13.72
C LEU A 162 -5.43 3.13 14.53
N ALA A 163 -6.52 2.75 13.88
CA ALA A 163 -7.68 2.09 14.47
C ALA A 163 -8.30 1.08 13.49
N ASP A 164 -9.11 0.16 14.00
CA ASP A 164 -9.87 -0.81 13.19
C ASP A 164 -10.92 -0.15 12.26
N PRO A 165 -11.50 -0.88 11.28
CA PRO A 165 -12.54 -0.35 10.39
C PRO A 165 -13.76 0.18 11.17
N LEU A 166 -14.39 1.25 10.69
CA LEU A 166 -15.47 1.94 11.41
C LEU A 166 -16.62 1.00 11.79
N GLY A 167 -17.10 0.14 10.89
CA GLY A 167 -18.14 -0.86 11.20
C GLY A 167 -17.74 -1.90 12.26
N MET A 168 -16.46 -2.27 12.38
CA MET A 168 -15.99 -3.15 13.47
C MET A 168 -16.02 -2.40 14.81
N ILE A 169 -15.55 -1.15 14.82
CA ILE A 169 -15.66 -0.27 15.99
C ILE A 169 -17.13 0.01 16.31
N GLU A 170 -18.04 0.08 15.32
CA GLU A 170 -19.46 0.31 15.57
C GLU A 170 -20.11 -0.86 16.31
N ALA A 171 -19.76 -2.09 15.95
CA ALA A 171 -20.25 -3.30 16.60
C ALA A 171 -19.73 -3.46 18.04
N ASP A 172 -18.45 -3.17 18.29
CA ASP A 172 -17.79 -3.49 19.57
C ASP A 172 -17.69 -2.31 20.57
N ARG A 173 -18.14 -2.54 21.80
CA ARG A 173 -18.17 -1.52 22.86
C ARG A 173 -16.81 -1.25 23.51
N GLU A 174 -15.86 -2.17 23.42
CA GLU A 174 -14.50 -1.99 23.93
C GLU A 174 -13.63 -1.23 22.93
N LEU A 175 -13.77 -1.51 21.63
CA LEU A 175 -13.14 -0.73 20.56
C LEU A 175 -13.61 0.73 20.59
N LYS A 176 -14.90 1.01 20.83
CA LYS A 176 -15.39 2.39 21.05
C LYS A 176 -14.66 3.09 22.21
N LYS A 177 -14.43 2.40 23.33
CA LYS A 177 -13.69 2.95 24.48
C LYS A 177 -12.22 3.19 24.14
N LYS A 178 -11.55 2.24 23.47
CA LYS A 178 -10.15 2.37 23.04
C LYS A 178 -9.98 3.54 22.07
N LEU A 179 -10.86 3.67 21.07
CA LEU A 179 -10.88 4.81 20.15
C LEU A 179 -11.06 6.13 20.91
N TRP A 180 -12.05 6.19 21.80
CA TRP A 180 -12.34 7.40 22.58
C TRP A 180 -11.14 7.83 23.44
N GLN A 181 -10.48 6.92 24.14
CA GLN A 181 -9.27 7.21 24.92
C GLN A 181 -8.10 7.68 24.03
N ALA A 182 -7.90 7.06 22.86
CA ALA A 182 -6.89 7.48 21.89
C ALA A 182 -7.15 8.87 21.31
N LEU A 183 -8.41 9.22 21.07
CA LEU A 183 -8.82 10.54 20.63
C LEU A 183 -8.61 11.60 21.74
N GLN A 184 -9.02 11.32 22.98
CA GLN A 184 -8.84 12.22 24.12
C GLN A 184 -7.36 12.55 24.44
N ALA A 185 -6.40 11.76 23.96
CA ALA A 185 -4.97 12.02 24.10
C ALA A 185 -4.33 12.75 22.89
N MET A 186 -5.11 13.09 21.86
CA MET A 186 -4.68 13.75 20.61
C MET A 186 -5.41 15.10 20.34
N PHE A 187 -6.50 15.37 21.06
CA PHE A 187 -7.42 16.49 20.79
C PHE A 187 -7.48 17.51 21.92
#